data_AF-A0AA88CRK9-F1
#
_entry.id   AF-A0AA88CRK9-F1
#
_cell.length_a   1.000
_cell.length_b   1.000
_cell.length_c   1.000
_cell.angle_alpha   90.00
_cell.angle_beta   90.00
_cell.angle_gamma   90.00
#
_symmetry.space_group_name_H-M   'P 1'
#
loop_
_entity.id
_entity.type
_entity.pdbx_description
1 polymer ?
#
loop_
_entity_poly.entity_id
_entity_poly.type
_entity_poly.pdbx_seq_one_letter_code
_entity_poly.pdbx_strand_id
1 'polypeptide(L)' 'MDLTEGVGESSSPPRSFGSFNNYDVRNDVFNRLVETGHEEALSNPEFRELLDSHFNRLPPR' A
#
# COMPACT_ATOMS: atom_id res chain seq x y z
N MET A 1 26.60 4.58 -31.62
CA MET A 1 25.55 3.57 -31.38
C MET A 1 24.77 4.07 -30.20
N ASP A 2 23.57 4.54 -30.50
CA ASP A 2 22.50 4.94 -29.59
C ASP A 2 22.03 3.74 -28.76
N LEU A 3 21.87 3.88 -27.44
CA LEU A 3 21.12 2.97 -26.56
C LEU A 3 20.64 3.76 -25.33
N THR A 4 19.58 4.52 -25.59
CA THR A 4 18.60 5.03 -24.63
C THR A 4 18.23 3.99 -23.55
N GLU A 5 18.67 4.16 -22.31
CA GLU A 5 18.16 3.40 -21.15
C GLU A 5 16.99 4.16 -20.50
N GLY A 6 15.81 3.89 -21.05
CA GLY A 6 14.64 3.45 -20.28
C GLY A 6 14.14 4.36 -19.15
N VAL A 7 13.25 5.27 -19.51
CA VAL A 7 12.25 5.87 -18.60
C VAL A 7 11.51 4.73 -17.88
N GLY A 8 11.77 4.56 -16.58
CA GLY A 8 10.89 3.84 -15.68
C GLY A 8 9.61 4.64 -15.50
N GLU A 9 8.66 4.38 -16.38
CA GLU A 9 7.27 4.80 -16.29
C GLU A 9 6.75 4.52 -14.88
N SER A 10 6.57 5.59 -14.10
CA SER A 10 5.85 5.54 -12.83
C SER A 10 4.43 5.05 -13.14
N SER A 11 4.21 3.74 -12.95
CA SER A 11 2.88 3.15 -12.82
C SER A 11 2.27 3.68 -11.53
N SER A 12 1.85 4.94 -11.56
CA SER A 12 0.95 5.50 -10.59
C SER A 12 -0.41 4.88 -10.89
N PRO A 13 -0.95 4.01 -10.01
CA PRO A 13 -2.28 3.48 -10.23
C PRO A 13 -3.27 4.63 -10.34
N PRO A 14 -4.37 4.50 -11.11
CA PRO A 14 -5.40 5.51 -11.19
C PRO A 14 -5.80 5.91 -9.77
N ARG A 15 -5.59 7.19 -9.42
CA ARG A 15 -6.10 7.76 -8.16
C ARG A 15 -7.61 7.85 -8.30
N SER A 16 -8.27 6.72 -8.10
CA SER A 16 -9.70 6.70 -7.88
C SER A 16 -9.93 7.41 -6.56
N PHE A 17 -10.29 8.69 -6.62
CA PHE A 17 -10.83 9.44 -5.50
C PHE A 17 -12.25 8.93 -5.22
N GLY A 18 -12.39 7.63 -5.01
CA GLY A 18 -13.58 7.02 -4.43
C GLY A 18 -13.50 7.25 -2.93
N SER A 19 -14.59 7.72 -2.33
CA SER A 19 -14.76 7.90 -0.89
C SER A 19 -14.05 6.79 -0.11
N PHE A 20 -12.85 7.10 0.40
CA PHE A 20 -12.00 6.14 1.09
C PHE A 20 -12.64 5.81 2.41
N ASN A 21 -13.49 4.78 2.42
CA ASN A 21 -13.90 4.19 3.67
C ASN A 21 -12.60 3.70 4.33
N ASN A 22 -12.34 4.11 5.58
CA ASN A 22 -11.04 3.88 6.23
C ASN A 22 -10.65 2.39 6.26
N TYR A 23 -11.63 1.50 6.16
CA TYR A 23 -11.43 0.06 6.08
C TYR A 23 -10.87 -0.41 4.73
N ASP A 24 -11.28 0.21 3.62
CA ASP A 24 -10.79 -0.11 2.27
C ASP A 24 -9.32 0.29 2.12
N VAL A 25 -8.92 1.46 2.63
CA VAL A 25 -7.51 1.91 2.55
C VAL A 25 -6.58 1.00 3.34
N ARG A 26 -6.98 0.57 4.55
CA ARG A 26 -6.20 -0.39 5.34
C ARG A 26 -6.00 -1.70 4.59
N ASN A 27 -7.06 -2.17 3.93
CA ASN A 27 -7.03 -3.39 3.14
C ASN A 27 -6.13 -3.28 1.92
N ASP A 28 -6.25 -2.19 1.16
CA ASP A 28 -5.43 -1.94 -0.03
C ASP A 28 -3.94 -1.82 0.31
N VAL A 29 -3.61 -1.14 1.41
CA VAL A 29 -2.21 -1.03 1.89
C VAL A 29 -1.67 -2.41 2.25
N PHE A 30 -2.41 -3.21 3.02
CA PHE A 30 -1.99 -4.55 3.38
C PHE A 30 -1.80 -5.46 2.15
N ASN A 31 -2.78 -5.45 1.24
CA ASN A 31 -2.71 -6.25 0.02
C ASN A 31 -1.49 -5.87 -0.82
N ARG A 32 -1.23 -4.57 -1.00
CA ARG A 32 -0.04 -4.10 -1.71
C ARG A 32 1.25 -4.55 -1.02
N LEU A 33 1.32 -4.48 0.31
CA LEU A 33 2.50 -4.93 1.06
C LEU A 33 2.76 -6.43 0.84
N VAL A 34 1.72 -7.26 0.85
CA VAL A 34 1.80 -8.69 0.51
C VAL A 34 2.25 -8.88 -0.94
N GLU A 35 1.66 -8.18 -1.89
CA GLU A 35 2.00 -8.26 -3.32
C GLU A 35 3.45 -7.86 -3.61
N THR A 36 3.97 -6.87 -2.87
CA THR A 36 5.38 -6.45 -2.99
C THR A 36 6.37 -7.38 -2.27
N GLY A 37 5.87 -8.40 -1.57
CA GLY A 37 6.71 -9.35 -0.84
C GLY A 37 7.26 -8.80 0.47
N HIS A 38 6.57 -7.86 1.12
CA HIS A 38 7.01 -7.30 2.39
C HIS A 38 7.06 -8.39 3.47
N GLU A 39 8.24 -8.62 4.03
CA GLU A 39 8.52 -9.75 4.91
C GLU A 39 7.57 -9.82 6.11
N GLU A 40 7.28 -8.68 6.74
CA GLU A 40 6.36 -8.62 7.89
C GLU A 40 4.91 -8.94 7.49
N ALA A 41 4.48 -8.52 6.29
CA ALA A 41 3.13 -8.82 5.81
C ALA A 41 2.94 -10.30 5.45
N LEU A 42 4.03 -10.99 5.08
CA LEU A 42 4.01 -12.42 4.74
C LEU A 42 4.25 -13.34 5.94
N SER A 43 5.11 -12.92 6.88
CA SER A 43 5.55 -13.75 8.00
C SER A 43 4.75 -13.53 9.28
N ASN A 44 4.12 -12.37 9.45
CA ASN A 44 3.41 -12.02 10.67
C ASN A 44 1.89 -11.94 10.43
N PRO A 45 1.10 -12.89 10.95
CA PRO A 45 -0.36 -12.87 10.83
C PRO A 45 -1.00 -11.66 11.54
N GLU A 46 -0.36 -11.12 12.57
CA GLU A 46 -0.82 -9.97 13.37
C GLU A 46 -0.50 -8.62 12.70
N PHE A 47 0.27 -8.64 11.60
CA PHE A 47 0.68 -7.40 10.90
C PHE A 47 -0.52 -6.55 10.47
N ARG A 48 -1.65 -7.21 10.18
CA ARG A 48 -2.90 -6.54 9.86
C ARG A 48 -3.43 -5.71 11.02
N GLU A 49 -3.38 -6.22 12.25
CA GLU A 49 -3.82 -5.51 13.45
C GLU A 49 -2.85 -4.40 13.85
N LEU A 50 -1.55 -4.60 13.62
CA LEU A 50 -0.53 -3.56 13.80
C LEU A 50 -0.76 -2.38 12.86
N LEU A 51 -1.05 -2.64 11.59
CA LEU A 51 -1.45 -1.60 10.63
C LEU A 51 -2.74 -0.92 11.10
N ASP A 52 -3.75 -1.67 11.51
CA ASP A 52 -5.02 -1.12 11.99
C ASP A 52 -4.82 -0.15 13.16
N SER A 53 -4.05 -0.58 14.17
CA SER A 53 -3.65 0.23 15.32
C SER A 53 -2.88 1.48 14.91
N HIS A 54 -1.98 1.36 13.92
CA HIS A 54 -1.23 2.50 13.38
C HIS A 54 -2.17 3.54 12.75
N PHE A 55 -3.15 3.10 11.95
CA PHE A 55 -4.16 4.00 11.37
C PHE A 55 -5.10 4.59 12.41
N ASN A 56 -5.47 3.85 13.45
CA ASN A 56 -6.33 4.34 14.54
C ASN A 56 -5.62 5.37 15.45
N ARG A 57 -4.28 5.42 15.44
CA ARG A 57 -3.51 6.48 16.12
C ARG A 57 -3.48 7.78 15.33
N LEU A 58 -3.85 7.78 14.05
CA LEU A 58 -3.93 9.01 13.28
C LEU A 58 -5.10 9.85 13.82
N PRO A 59 -4.90 11.16 13.99
CA PRO A 59 -5.99 12.04 14.39
C PRO A 59 -7.12 11.93 13.36
N PRO A 60 -8.39 11.88 13.81
CA PRO A 60 -9.52 11.91 12.89
C PRO A 60 -9.41 13.19 12.05
N ARG A 61 -9.53 13.02 10.73
CA ARG A 61 -9.57 14.13 9.77
C ARG A 61 -10.92 14.80 9.77
#